data_AF-A0A1F9PJQ4-F1
#
_entry.id   AF-A0A1F9PJQ4-F1
#
_cell.length_a   1.000
_cell.length_b   1.000
_cell.length_c   1.000
_cell.angle_alpha   90.00
_cell.angle_beta   90.00
_cell.angle_gamma   90.00
#
_symmetry.space_group_name_H-M   'P 1'
#
loop_
_entity.id
_entity.type
_entity.pdbx_description
1 polymer ?
#
loop_
_entity_poly.entity_id
_entity_poly.type
_entity_poly.pdbx_seq_one_letter_code
_entity_poly.pdbx_strand_id
1 'polypeptide(L)'
;MRQAGVDYLREEGRCRGARPRVKAVLFPYELDYGLAPGSGEFIRTAYGGEPGKLVMGDGYLTSGSWTSPVVQIFSPYLDEAVASWEEPAGHMDVEIRLRTGETPAGVAQAAFTLLTSGQDISLAPYFQVKVDLSETIRAWGVDDPGEVDEFSAYGVDQGPDGGFESYASDGPGCLAAFSLAGRLTLPEREIIDPGGVRVELARDFSELRTGDHVLVLDNRVGQWLNRAENAYLQEPDWTRKQLALSHGWELPDGTVAWQLLYQGVVQRLSGMAHGWRQPHRVRLESQDGVAAGLKQKIGAPADTGERRPFMRGTYLARGELIRVVEASVGEISRTGSGSAGLNLLGTYRGGYRKDYLLEAETSGEVGSATCRWSLDQGQSWQKAGLAAGGADNPVGLDEGLSVSWEPGLGSDLVAGDRWTFTAFPSIYHYQVFGAPFEAITAVYLSGEEEDDRVTKDAATGLIQVSGKNASVSARVVKDHTTHPVDMVADILAEVGLEAAIHQDSFALAKSLTPEYALGVSFENLTAAQAIREIVRRCLYDLWIDFGEVKIRAYLGEA
;
A
#
# COMPACT_ATOMS: atom_id res chain seq x y z
N MET A 1 -48.71 -31.01 36.04
CA MET A 1 -48.39 -30.71 34.62
C MET A 1 -48.90 -29.31 34.32
N ARG A 2 -48.00 -28.36 34.02
CA ARG A 2 -48.41 -27.03 33.53
C ARG A 2 -48.80 -27.20 32.07
N GLN A 3 -50.01 -26.80 31.69
CA GLN A 3 -50.43 -26.73 30.29
C GLN A 3 -49.55 -25.71 29.58
N ALA A 4 -48.98 -26.09 28.44
CA ALA A 4 -48.22 -25.18 27.59
C ALA A 4 -49.14 -24.04 27.12
N GLY A 5 -48.64 -22.81 27.18
CA GLY A 5 -49.38 -21.62 26.74
C GLY A 5 -49.67 -21.68 25.24
N VAL A 6 -50.71 -20.99 24.81
CA VAL A 6 -51.14 -20.92 23.40
C VAL A 6 -50.02 -20.43 22.50
N ASP A 7 -49.15 -19.54 22.99
CA ASP A 7 -47.99 -19.05 22.23
C ASP A 7 -46.92 -20.13 22.03
N TYR A 8 -46.62 -20.95 23.04
CA TYR A 8 -45.70 -22.09 22.91
C TYR A 8 -46.21 -23.14 21.91
N LEU A 9 -47.52 -23.42 21.91
CA LEU A 9 -48.11 -24.35 20.95
C LEU A 9 -48.18 -23.76 19.52
N ARG A 10 -48.29 -22.43 19.40
CA ARG A 10 -48.22 -21.70 18.12
C ARG A 10 -46.77 -21.67 17.59
N GLU A 11 -45.78 -21.60 18.48
CA GLU A 11 -44.36 -21.68 18.18
C GLU A 11 -43.93 -23.11 17.79
N GLU A 12 -44.35 -24.13 18.55
CA GLU A 12 -44.19 -25.55 18.15
C GLU A 12 -44.92 -25.88 16.84
N GLY A 13 -46.06 -25.23 16.59
CA GLY A 13 -46.83 -25.36 15.36
C GLY A 13 -46.10 -24.82 14.13
N ARG A 14 -45.29 -23.76 14.27
CA ARG A 14 -44.48 -23.18 13.18
C ARG A 14 -43.41 -24.14 12.64
N CYS A 15 -42.89 -25.03 13.48
CA CYS A 15 -41.81 -25.94 13.10
C CYS A 15 -42.28 -27.26 12.44
N ARG A 16 -43.59 -27.57 12.46
CA ARG A 16 -44.12 -28.78 11.82
C ARG A 16 -44.19 -28.61 10.30
N GLY A 17 -43.16 -29.09 9.62
CA GLY A 17 -43.05 -29.05 8.16
C GLY A 17 -41.85 -28.26 7.64
N ALA A 18 -41.08 -27.63 8.53
CA ALA A 18 -39.86 -26.96 8.13
C ALA A 18 -38.80 -27.99 7.68
N ARG A 19 -38.25 -27.82 6.48
CA ARG A 19 -37.27 -28.73 5.91
C ARG A 19 -35.87 -28.10 6.01
N PRO A 20 -34.87 -28.77 6.61
CA PRO A 20 -33.51 -28.26 6.61
C PRO A 20 -32.97 -28.23 5.17
N ARG A 21 -32.30 -27.14 4.82
CA ARG A 21 -31.68 -26.90 3.52
C ARG A 21 -30.22 -26.52 3.71
N VAL A 22 -29.41 -26.81 2.70
CA VAL A 22 -28.00 -26.40 2.63
C VAL A 22 -27.77 -25.62 1.35
N LYS A 23 -27.04 -24.50 1.47
CA LYS A 23 -26.52 -23.71 0.35
C LYS A 23 -25.00 -23.67 0.47
N ALA A 24 -24.31 -24.03 -0.61
CA ALA A 24 -22.86 -23.87 -0.72
C ALA A 24 -22.58 -22.98 -1.93
N VAL A 25 -21.77 -21.93 -1.75
CA VAL A 25 -21.48 -20.93 -2.78
C VAL A 25 -19.97 -20.84 -2.97
N LEU A 26 -19.51 -20.94 -4.22
CA LEU A 26 -18.11 -20.78 -4.60
C LEU A 26 -17.90 -19.42 -5.26
N PHE A 27 -16.86 -18.69 -4.88
CA PHE A 27 -16.59 -17.32 -5.38
C PHE A 27 -15.15 -16.89 -5.07
N PRO A 28 -14.61 -15.79 -5.63
CA PRO A 28 -15.16 -15.04 -6.76
C PRO A 28 -14.97 -15.81 -8.06
N TYR A 29 -15.86 -15.62 -9.04
CA TYR A 29 -15.63 -15.93 -10.45
C TYR A 29 -15.57 -14.61 -11.21
N GLU A 30 -14.51 -14.38 -11.99
CA GLU A 30 -14.42 -13.15 -12.76
C GLU A 30 -15.47 -13.17 -13.88
N LEU A 31 -16.40 -12.22 -13.86
CA LEU A 31 -17.40 -12.07 -14.91
C LEU A 31 -16.93 -11.05 -15.93
N ASP A 32 -16.67 -11.52 -17.14
CA ASP A 32 -16.50 -10.63 -18.29
C ASP A 32 -17.84 -9.96 -18.61
N TYR A 33 -17.88 -8.63 -18.56
CA TYR A 33 -19.02 -7.81 -18.95
C TYR A 33 -18.78 -7.10 -20.29
N GLY A 34 -17.72 -7.45 -21.01
CA GLY A 34 -17.47 -7.06 -22.40
C GLY A 34 -16.92 -5.65 -22.58
N LEU A 35 -16.29 -5.05 -21.57
CA LEU A 35 -15.65 -3.74 -21.72
C LEU A 35 -14.32 -3.88 -22.48
N ALA A 36 -14.33 -3.48 -23.76
CA ALA A 36 -13.17 -3.53 -24.65
C ALA A 36 -13.33 -2.49 -25.78
N PRO A 37 -12.25 -2.15 -26.53
CA PRO A 37 -12.35 -1.27 -27.69
C PRO A 37 -13.41 -1.74 -28.69
N GLY A 38 -14.42 -0.89 -28.96
CA GLY A 38 -15.50 -1.20 -29.90
C GLY A 38 -16.54 -2.21 -29.40
N SER A 39 -16.50 -2.60 -28.13
CA SER A 39 -17.48 -3.52 -27.53
C SER A 39 -18.52 -2.76 -26.70
N GLY A 40 -19.78 -2.90 -27.09
CA GLY A 40 -20.88 -2.11 -26.54
C GLY A 40 -21.06 -0.76 -27.22
N GLU A 41 -21.81 0.13 -26.59
CA GLU A 41 -22.12 1.47 -27.08
C GLU A 41 -21.44 2.50 -26.17
N PHE A 42 -20.49 3.24 -26.74
CA PHE A 42 -19.81 4.34 -26.06
C PHE A 42 -20.45 5.67 -26.47
N ILE A 43 -20.90 6.45 -25.49
CA ILE A 43 -21.40 7.81 -25.68
C ILE A 43 -20.49 8.73 -24.90
N ARG A 44 -19.64 9.50 -25.61
CA ARG A 44 -18.71 10.48 -24.99
C ARG A 44 -17.72 9.86 -23.98
N THR A 45 -17.50 8.56 -24.09
CA THR A 45 -16.57 7.77 -23.29
C THR A 45 -15.71 6.90 -24.21
N ALA A 46 -14.65 6.33 -23.68
CA ALA A 46 -13.80 5.37 -24.37
C ALA A 46 -13.25 4.32 -23.39
N TYR A 47 -12.80 3.19 -23.93
CA TYR A 47 -12.06 2.20 -23.15
C TYR A 47 -10.72 2.78 -22.69
N GLY A 48 -10.44 2.69 -21.39
CA GLY A 48 -9.26 3.30 -20.76
C GLY A 48 -7.94 2.55 -20.96
N GLY A 49 -7.92 1.46 -21.72
CA GLY A 49 -6.73 0.66 -22.00
C GLY A 49 -6.49 -0.50 -21.03
N GLU A 50 -7.17 -0.50 -19.87
CA GLU A 50 -7.03 -1.49 -18.80
C GLU A 50 -8.40 -2.14 -18.48
N PRO A 51 -8.43 -3.40 -18.03
CA PRO A 51 -9.68 -4.05 -17.60
C PRO A 51 -10.42 -3.20 -16.56
N GLY A 52 -11.73 -3.03 -16.75
CA GLY A 52 -12.55 -2.21 -15.84
C GLY A 52 -12.31 -0.72 -15.87
N LYS A 53 -11.52 -0.21 -16.83
CA LYS A 53 -11.25 1.22 -16.96
C LYS A 53 -12.08 1.85 -18.09
N LEU A 54 -12.88 2.84 -17.71
CA LEU A 54 -13.65 3.67 -18.64
C LEU A 54 -13.25 5.13 -18.45
N VAL A 55 -12.90 5.81 -19.54
CA VAL A 55 -12.49 7.21 -19.51
C VAL A 55 -13.47 8.07 -20.28
N MET A 56 -13.61 9.33 -19.88
CA MET A 56 -14.28 10.33 -20.70
C MET A 56 -13.54 10.52 -22.02
N GLY A 57 -14.28 10.78 -23.10
CA GLY A 57 -13.70 11.03 -24.42
C GLY A 57 -12.95 12.36 -24.48
N ASP A 58 -12.17 12.56 -25.55
CA ASP A 58 -11.43 13.81 -25.76
C ASP A 58 -12.36 15.04 -25.83
N GLY A 59 -11.99 16.10 -25.12
CA GLY A 59 -12.70 17.39 -25.09
C GLY A 59 -13.36 17.70 -23.74
N TYR A 60 -13.99 18.87 -23.64
CA TYR A 60 -14.76 19.27 -22.46
C TYR A 60 -16.13 18.58 -22.48
N LEU A 61 -16.22 17.41 -21.84
CA LEU A 61 -17.41 16.60 -21.77
C LEU A 61 -17.85 16.49 -20.31
N THR A 62 -19.07 16.96 -20.01
CA THR A 62 -19.62 17.00 -18.65
C THR A 62 -20.41 15.73 -18.29
N SER A 63 -20.63 14.86 -19.27
CA SER A 63 -21.35 13.60 -19.08
C SER A 63 -21.01 12.62 -20.19
N GLY A 64 -20.91 11.34 -19.83
CA GLY A 64 -20.68 10.24 -20.76
C GLY A 64 -21.37 8.98 -20.26
N SER A 65 -21.52 8.00 -21.14
CA SER A 65 -21.99 6.68 -20.72
C SER A 65 -21.40 5.59 -21.58
N TRP A 66 -21.38 4.38 -21.04
CA TRP A 66 -21.08 3.17 -21.78
C TRP A 66 -22.12 2.11 -21.45
N THR A 67 -22.65 1.44 -22.47
CA THR A 67 -23.56 0.31 -22.29
C THR A 67 -22.90 -0.94 -22.89
N SER A 68 -22.75 -1.97 -22.08
CA SER A 68 -22.13 -3.23 -22.49
C SER A 68 -22.93 -3.95 -23.58
N PRO A 69 -22.34 -4.89 -24.33
CA PRO A 69 -23.15 -5.88 -25.04
C PRO A 69 -23.97 -6.71 -24.05
N VAL A 70 -25.01 -7.42 -24.54
CA VAL A 70 -25.69 -8.44 -23.73
C VAL A 70 -24.75 -9.64 -23.61
N VAL A 71 -24.36 -9.96 -22.39
CA VAL A 71 -23.44 -11.05 -22.08
C VAL A 71 -24.21 -12.24 -21.52
N GLN A 72 -23.77 -13.45 -21.86
CA GLN A 72 -24.27 -14.69 -21.29
C GLN A 72 -23.29 -15.19 -20.22
N ILE A 73 -23.79 -15.56 -19.04
CA ILE A 73 -22.97 -16.23 -18.03
C ILE A 73 -22.57 -17.63 -18.52
N PHE A 74 -21.37 -18.07 -18.17
CA PHE A 74 -20.88 -19.39 -18.57
C PHE A 74 -21.55 -20.55 -17.81
N SER A 75 -22.28 -20.26 -16.73
CA SER A 75 -22.94 -21.26 -15.88
C SER A 75 -24.31 -20.78 -15.42
N PRO A 76 -25.38 -21.58 -15.55
CA PRO A 76 -26.70 -21.24 -14.99
C PRO A 76 -26.72 -21.23 -13.45
N TYR A 77 -25.65 -21.72 -12.81
CA TYR A 77 -25.48 -21.72 -11.36
C TYR A 77 -24.74 -20.49 -10.84
N LEU A 78 -24.27 -19.62 -11.73
CA LEU A 78 -23.71 -18.33 -11.37
C LEU A 78 -24.87 -17.34 -11.25
N ASP A 79 -25.52 -17.36 -10.09
CA ASP A 79 -26.80 -16.72 -9.82
C ASP A 79 -26.68 -15.45 -8.97
N GLU A 80 -25.48 -15.14 -8.51
CA GLU A 80 -25.17 -13.96 -7.71
C GLU A 80 -23.87 -13.31 -8.22
N ALA A 81 -23.69 -12.01 -7.99
CA ALA A 81 -22.41 -11.32 -8.16
C ALA A 81 -22.25 -10.19 -7.14
N VAL A 82 -21.02 -9.71 -6.99
CA VAL A 82 -20.70 -8.49 -6.25
C VAL A 82 -19.97 -7.54 -7.19
N ALA A 83 -20.42 -6.29 -7.26
CA ALA A 83 -19.74 -5.26 -8.02
C ALA A 83 -18.74 -4.51 -7.15
N SER A 84 -17.58 -4.15 -7.69
CA SER A 84 -16.62 -3.24 -7.07
C SER A 84 -16.02 -2.32 -8.10
N TRP A 85 -15.64 -1.10 -7.71
CA TRP A 85 -14.94 -0.16 -8.57
C TRP A 85 -14.24 0.92 -7.75
N GLU A 86 -13.36 1.67 -8.41
CA GLU A 86 -12.66 2.84 -7.88
C GLU A 86 -13.10 4.10 -8.65
N GLU A 87 -13.24 5.20 -7.92
CA GLU A 87 -13.59 6.52 -8.45
C GLU A 87 -12.40 7.47 -8.24
N PRO A 88 -11.33 7.33 -9.05
CA PRO A 88 -10.10 8.10 -8.85
C PRO A 88 -10.28 9.61 -9.10
N ALA A 89 -11.33 10.00 -9.84
CA ALA A 89 -11.65 11.39 -10.13
C ALA A 89 -12.76 11.89 -9.19
N GLY A 90 -12.40 12.57 -8.10
CA GLY A 90 -13.35 13.06 -7.09
C GLY A 90 -14.35 14.14 -7.58
N HIS A 91 -14.25 14.58 -8.83
CA HIS A 91 -15.15 15.55 -9.47
C HIS A 91 -16.19 14.91 -10.41
N MET A 92 -16.32 13.58 -10.40
CA MET A 92 -17.22 12.85 -11.29
C MET A 92 -18.01 11.79 -10.52
N ASP A 93 -19.34 11.87 -10.60
CA ASP A 93 -20.23 10.81 -10.13
C ASP A 93 -20.20 9.65 -11.13
N VAL A 94 -20.02 8.44 -10.60
CA VAL A 94 -20.13 7.19 -11.34
C VAL A 94 -21.40 6.47 -10.92
N GLU A 95 -22.33 6.28 -11.85
CA GLU A 95 -23.49 5.42 -11.64
C GLU A 95 -23.39 4.16 -12.48
N ILE A 96 -23.21 3.02 -11.82
CA ILE A 96 -23.22 1.71 -12.48
C ILE A 96 -24.58 1.06 -12.30
N ARG A 97 -25.16 0.58 -13.39
CA ARG A 97 -26.45 -0.08 -13.42
C ARG A 97 -26.35 -1.44 -14.09
N LEU A 98 -27.16 -2.39 -13.63
CA LEU A 98 -27.25 -3.73 -14.19
C LEU A 98 -28.69 -4.07 -14.52
N ARG A 99 -28.90 -4.80 -15.62
CA ARG A 99 -30.14 -5.52 -15.88
C ARG A 99 -29.86 -6.95 -16.29
N THR A 100 -30.76 -7.86 -15.94
CA THR A 100 -30.60 -9.30 -16.16
C THR A 100 -31.88 -9.89 -16.76
N GLY A 101 -31.76 -11.04 -17.43
CA GLY A 101 -32.91 -11.76 -17.99
C GLY A 101 -32.59 -13.20 -18.41
N GLU A 102 -33.63 -14.02 -18.53
CA GLU A 102 -33.53 -15.43 -18.94
C GLU A 102 -33.16 -15.62 -20.41
N THR A 103 -33.36 -14.58 -21.23
CA THR A 103 -33.05 -14.58 -22.66
C THR A 103 -32.43 -13.25 -23.07
N PRO A 104 -31.67 -13.18 -24.18
CA PRO A 104 -31.12 -11.92 -24.67
C PRO A 104 -32.19 -10.84 -24.92
N ALA A 105 -33.37 -11.24 -25.41
CA ALA A 105 -34.49 -10.34 -25.62
C ALA A 105 -35.13 -9.88 -24.30
N GLY A 106 -35.14 -10.74 -23.27
CA GLY A 106 -35.61 -10.40 -21.93
C GLY A 106 -34.75 -9.32 -21.28
N VAL A 107 -33.42 -9.38 -21.44
CA VAL A 107 -32.50 -8.34 -20.95
C VAL A 107 -32.86 -6.97 -21.53
N ALA A 108 -33.18 -6.90 -22.83
CA ALA A 108 -33.53 -5.64 -23.49
C ALA A 108 -34.79 -4.98 -22.91
N GLN A 109 -35.72 -5.77 -22.36
CA GLN A 109 -36.98 -5.32 -21.77
C GLN A 109 -36.88 -5.08 -20.25
N ALA A 110 -35.86 -5.65 -19.59
CA ALA A 110 -35.63 -5.48 -18.17
C ALA A 110 -35.19 -4.05 -17.84
N ALA A 111 -35.64 -3.57 -16.67
CA ALA A 111 -35.22 -2.28 -16.13
C ALA A 111 -33.82 -2.38 -15.53
N PHE A 112 -33.05 -1.31 -15.70
CA PHE A 112 -31.76 -1.16 -15.03
C PHE A 112 -31.95 -0.93 -13.54
N THR A 113 -31.21 -1.69 -12.73
CA THR A 113 -31.11 -1.52 -11.28
C THR A 113 -29.75 -0.90 -10.96
N LEU A 114 -29.75 0.12 -10.11
CA LEU A 114 -28.52 0.77 -9.64
C LEU A 114 -27.71 -0.21 -8.79
N LEU A 115 -26.41 -0.28 -9.05
CA LEU A 115 -25.47 -1.08 -8.27
C LEU A 115 -24.92 -0.26 -7.12
N THR A 116 -24.62 -0.94 -6.02
CA THR A 116 -23.85 -0.40 -4.91
C THR A 116 -22.61 -1.26 -4.74
N SER A 117 -21.44 -0.63 -4.62
CA SER A 117 -20.17 -1.34 -4.47
C SER A 117 -20.20 -2.23 -3.24
N GLY A 118 -19.77 -3.48 -3.38
CA GLY A 118 -19.79 -4.49 -2.33
C GLY A 118 -21.14 -5.18 -2.08
N GLN A 119 -22.22 -4.76 -2.74
CA GLN A 119 -23.54 -5.37 -2.56
C GLN A 119 -23.74 -6.61 -3.44
N ASP A 120 -24.36 -7.65 -2.87
CA ASP A 120 -24.81 -8.83 -3.60
C ASP A 120 -25.98 -8.50 -4.55
N ILE A 121 -25.86 -8.96 -5.79
CA ILE A 121 -26.86 -8.81 -6.86
C ILE A 121 -27.24 -10.17 -7.45
N SER A 122 -28.53 -10.39 -7.69
CA SER A 122 -28.99 -11.59 -8.38
C SER A 122 -28.73 -11.51 -9.89
N LEU A 123 -28.19 -12.58 -10.45
CA LEU A 123 -27.90 -12.74 -11.87
C LEU A 123 -28.83 -13.76 -12.51
N ALA A 124 -29.30 -13.42 -13.70
CA ALA A 124 -29.96 -14.35 -14.61
C ALA A 124 -28.97 -14.76 -15.71
N PRO A 125 -29.29 -15.77 -16.55
CA PRO A 125 -28.39 -16.29 -17.59
C PRO A 125 -27.80 -15.25 -18.56
N TYR A 126 -28.49 -14.13 -18.77
CA TYR A 126 -28.02 -13.02 -19.57
C TYR A 126 -28.07 -11.72 -18.76
N PHE A 127 -27.09 -10.84 -18.96
CA PHE A 127 -27.04 -9.55 -18.30
C PHE A 127 -26.43 -8.46 -19.18
N GLN A 128 -26.63 -7.22 -18.78
CA GLN A 128 -26.04 -6.05 -19.42
C GLN A 128 -25.75 -4.97 -18.38
N VAL A 129 -24.56 -4.38 -18.47
CA VAL A 129 -24.09 -3.31 -17.61
C VAL A 129 -24.23 -1.98 -18.33
N LYS A 130 -24.57 -0.93 -17.59
CA LYS A 130 -24.49 0.45 -18.04
C LYS A 130 -23.72 1.26 -17.01
N VAL A 131 -22.75 2.04 -17.48
CA VAL A 131 -22.00 3.00 -16.67
C VAL A 131 -22.39 4.37 -17.16
N ASP A 132 -22.84 5.23 -16.27
CA ASP A 132 -23.07 6.64 -16.53
C ASP A 132 -22.04 7.45 -15.72
N LEU A 133 -21.37 8.37 -16.41
CA LEU A 133 -20.40 9.29 -15.85
C LEU A 133 -21.01 10.69 -15.93
N SER A 134 -21.13 11.37 -14.79
CA SER A 134 -21.62 12.74 -14.75
C SER A 134 -20.73 13.60 -13.88
N GLU A 135 -20.28 14.71 -14.44
CA GLU A 135 -19.47 15.68 -13.73
C GLU A 135 -20.28 16.29 -12.56
N THR A 136 -19.67 16.32 -11.38
CA THR A 136 -20.24 16.96 -10.18
C THR A 136 -19.69 18.36 -9.94
N ILE A 137 -18.96 18.92 -10.90
CA ILE A 137 -18.27 20.21 -10.73
C ILE A 137 -19.22 21.27 -10.17
N ARG A 138 -18.78 21.77 -9.02
CA ARG A 138 -19.25 22.99 -8.40
C ARG A 138 -18.26 24.08 -8.80
N ALA A 139 -18.67 25.03 -9.63
CA ALA A 139 -17.83 26.14 -10.06
C ALA A 139 -18.17 27.40 -9.26
N TRP A 140 -17.17 28.03 -8.66
CA TRP A 140 -17.32 29.29 -7.90
C TRP A 140 -16.20 30.28 -8.24
N GLY A 141 -16.49 31.57 -8.15
CA GLY A 141 -15.45 32.60 -8.07
C GLY A 141 -15.03 32.76 -6.62
N VAL A 142 -13.73 32.79 -6.37
CA VAL A 142 -13.14 32.95 -5.03
C VAL A 142 -12.14 34.10 -5.03
N ASP A 143 -12.02 34.75 -3.88
CA ASP A 143 -11.05 35.83 -3.68
C ASP A 143 -9.68 35.28 -3.23
N ASP A 144 -9.65 34.09 -2.61
CA ASP A 144 -8.44 33.43 -2.11
C ASP A 144 -8.38 31.94 -2.57
N PRO A 145 -7.29 31.48 -3.19
CA PRO A 145 -7.07 30.06 -3.52
C PRO A 145 -7.16 29.12 -2.31
N GLY A 146 -6.94 29.60 -1.09
CA GLY A 146 -7.06 28.78 0.14
C GLY A 146 -8.50 28.40 0.51
N GLU A 147 -9.50 28.99 -0.14
CA GLU A 147 -10.92 28.72 0.11
C GLU A 147 -11.48 27.57 -0.76
N VAL A 148 -10.67 27.01 -1.67
CA VAL A 148 -11.11 26.00 -2.64
C VAL A 148 -10.78 24.59 -2.16
N ASP A 149 -11.66 23.64 -2.44
CA ASP A 149 -11.33 22.22 -2.32
C ASP A 149 -10.58 21.73 -3.56
N GLU A 150 -9.93 20.57 -3.45
CA GLU A 150 -9.09 19.99 -4.50
C GLU A 150 -9.87 19.50 -5.74
N PHE A 151 -11.21 19.59 -5.71
CA PHE A 151 -12.11 19.02 -6.73
C PHE A 151 -13.00 20.07 -7.42
N SER A 152 -12.93 21.33 -7.00
CA SER A 152 -13.74 22.41 -7.56
C SER A 152 -12.99 23.17 -8.65
N ALA A 153 -13.67 23.46 -9.76
CA ALA A 153 -13.17 24.46 -10.69
C ALA A 153 -13.39 25.86 -10.09
N TYR A 154 -12.35 26.68 -10.05
CA TYR A 154 -12.42 28.00 -9.42
C TYR A 154 -11.75 29.09 -10.26
N GLY A 155 -12.24 30.31 -10.12
CA GLY A 155 -11.60 31.51 -10.66
C GLY A 155 -11.10 32.39 -9.54
N VAL A 156 -9.82 32.78 -9.57
CA VAL A 156 -9.22 33.72 -8.60
C VAL A 156 -9.25 35.13 -9.19
N ASP A 157 -9.89 36.08 -8.50
CA ASP A 157 -9.83 37.49 -8.87
C ASP A 157 -8.44 38.06 -8.53
N GLN A 158 -7.69 38.48 -9.54
CA GLN A 158 -6.35 39.08 -9.37
C GLN A 158 -6.42 40.60 -9.08
N GLY A 159 -7.61 41.14 -8.80
CA GLY A 159 -7.85 42.55 -8.51
C GLY A 159 -8.16 43.40 -9.75
N PRO A 160 -8.32 44.73 -9.59
CA PRO A 160 -9.03 45.60 -10.54
C PRO A 160 -8.45 45.67 -11.96
N ASP A 161 -7.19 45.30 -12.16
CA ASP A 161 -6.50 45.32 -13.46
C ASP A 161 -6.03 43.92 -13.93
N GLY A 162 -6.17 42.88 -13.09
CA GLY A 162 -5.57 41.55 -13.30
C GLY A 162 -6.47 40.52 -13.98
N GLY A 163 -7.80 40.69 -13.90
CA GLY A 163 -8.77 39.73 -14.42
C GLY A 163 -8.87 38.45 -13.58
N PHE A 164 -9.51 37.41 -14.13
CA PHE A 164 -9.70 36.13 -13.46
C PHE A 164 -8.75 35.08 -14.04
N GLU A 165 -8.04 34.37 -13.17
CA GLU A 165 -7.35 33.13 -13.53
C GLU A 165 -8.23 31.93 -13.18
N SER A 166 -8.55 31.10 -14.16
CA SER A 166 -9.38 29.90 -13.98
C SER A 166 -8.50 28.68 -13.78
N TYR A 167 -8.83 27.88 -12.78
CA TYR A 167 -8.21 26.61 -12.43
C TYR A 167 -9.28 25.51 -12.51
N ALA A 168 -8.93 24.36 -13.07
CA ALA A 168 -9.81 23.19 -13.18
C ALA A 168 -9.11 21.97 -12.60
N SER A 169 -9.86 21.03 -12.02
CA SER A 169 -9.31 19.78 -11.48
C SER A 169 -8.60 18.99 -12.57
N ASP A 170 -7.38 18.55 -12.29
CA ASP A 170 -6.54 17.85 -13.26
C ASP A 170 -7.08 16.46 -13.61
N GLY A 171 -7.28 16.21 -14.91
CA GLY A 171 -7.48 14.90 -15.51
C GLY A 171 -8.90 14.63 -16.03
N PRO A 172 -9.05 13.84 -17.12
CA PRO A 172 -10.37 13.42 -17.59
C PRO A 172 -11.01 12.50 -16.56
N GLY A 173 -12.28 12.73 -16.25
CA GLY A 173 -13.05 11.84 -15.39
C GLY A 173 -12.93 10.37 -15.85
N CYS A 174 -12.67 9.46 -14.91
CA CYS A 174 -12.60 8.04 -15.22
C CYS A 174 -13.15 7.15 -14.10
N LEU A 175 -13.66 5.99 -14.52
CA LEU A 175 -13.95 4.83 -13.69
C LEU A 175 -12.75 3.89 -13.79
N ALA A 176 -12.23 3.42 -12.65
CA ALA A 176 -11.13 2.47 -12.61
C ALA A 176 -11.53 1.18 -11.86
N ALA A 177 -10.81 0.10 -12.15
CA ALA A 177 -10.93 -1.19 -11.47
C ALA A 177 -12.37 -1.73 -11.34
N PHE A 178 -13.27 -1.40 -12.27
CA PHE A 178 -14.62 -1.95 -12.24
C PHE A 178 -14.56 -3.47 -12.44
N SER A 179 -15.20 -4.21 -11.55
CA SER A 179 -15.23 -5.67 -11.60
C SER A 179 -16.58 -6.22 -11.16
N LEU A 180 -16.92 -7.38 -11.70
CA LEU A 180 -18.07 -8.18 -11.28
C LEU A 180 -17.56 -9.55 -10.81
N ALA A 181 -17.58 -9.76 -9.50
CA ALA A 181 -17.20 -11.01 -8.87
C ALA A 181 -18.42 -11.92 -8.74
N GLY A 182 -18.57 -12.86 -9.67
CA GLY A 182 -19.60 -13.87 -9.68
C GLY A 182 -19.53 -14.84 -8.50
N ARG A 183 -20.70 -15.29 -8.06
CA ARG A 183 -20.91 -16.28 -7.01
C ARG A 183 -21.71 -17.44 -7.58
N LEU A 184 -21.14 -18.62 -7.50
CA LEU A 184 -21.71 -19.84 -8.07
C LEU A 184 -22.34 -20.66 -6.95
N THR A 185 -23.67 -20.72 -6.92
CA THR A 185 -24.43 -21.56 -5.97
C THR A 185 -24.43 -23.02 -6.44
N LEU A 186 -23.84 -23.90 -5.64
CA LEU A 186 -23.85 -25.33 -5.91
C LEU A 186 -25.26 -25.89 -5.79
N PRO A 187 -25.73 -26.68 -6.78
CA PRO A 187 -27.03 -27.32 -6.67
C PRO A 187 -27.06 -28.23 -5.44
N GLU A 188 -28.08 -28.06 -4.58
CA GLU A 188 -28.18 -28.83 -3.33
C GLU A 188 -28.17 -30.34 -3.56
N ARG A 189 -28.70 -30.81 -4.70
CA ARG A 189 -28.66 -32.22 -5.12
C ARG A 189 -27.25 -32.77 -5.37
N GLU A 190 -26.28 -31.90 -5.60
CA GLU A 190 -24.87 -32.27 -5.78
C GLU A 190 -24.12 -32.31 -4.44
N ILE A 191 -24.69 -31.77 -3.36
CA ILE A 191 -24.10 -31.84 -2.02
C ILE A 191 -24.47 -33.19 -1.40
N ILE A 192 -23.51 -34.11 -1.33
CA ILE A 192 -23.70 -35.43 -0.70
C ILE A 192 -23.59 -35.32 0.82
N ASP A 193 -22.59 -34.58 1.28
CA ASP A 193 -22.33 -34.35 2.69
C ASP A 193 -21.83 -32.90 2.85
N PRO A 194 -22.59 -32.04 3.55
CA PRO A 194 -22.16 -30.68 3.82
C PRO A 194 -20.94 -30.61 4.74
N GLY A 195 -20.58 -31.71 5.41
CA GLY A 195 -19.44 -31.76 6.33
C GLY A 195 -19.69 -31.07 7.67
N GLY A 196 -18.77 -31.26 8.61
CA GLY A 196 -18.73 -30.52 9.87
C GLY A 196 -17.66 -29.42 9.83
N VAL A 197 -17.95 -28.28 10.44
CA VAL A 197 -16.98 -27.21 10.68
C VAL A 197 -16.21 -27.56 11.95
N ARG A 198 -14.90 -27.71 11.85
CA ARG A 198 -14.03 -27.99 13.00
C ARG A 198 -13.36 -26.71 13.46
N VAL A 199 -13.74 -26.20 14.62
CA VAL A 199 -13.17 -24.96 15.16
C VAL A 199 -12.11 -25.32 16.21
N GLU A 200 -10.84 -25.00 15.96
CA GLU A 200 -9.77 -25.06 16.95
C GLU A 200 -9.29 -23.63 17.25
N LEU A 201 -9.31 -23.21 18.51
CA LEU A 201 -8.92 -21.85 18.89
C LEU A 201 -7.73 -21.90 19.85
N ALA A 202 -6.53 -21.66 19.31
CA ALA A 202 -5.35 -21.39 20.12
C ALA A 202 -5.45 -19.96 20.67
N ARG A 203 -5.57 -19.81 21.99
CA ARG A 203 -5.71 -18.51 22.68
C ARG A 203 -4.53 -17.55 22.47
N ASP A 204 -3.40 -18.07 21.99
CA ASP A 204 -2.13 -17.34 21.87
C ASP A 204 -1.66 -17.14 20.41
N PHE A 205 -2.48 -17.51 19.42
CA PHE A 205 -2.16 -17.45 18.00
C PHE A 205 -0.88 -18.24 17.60
N SER A 206 -0.40 -19.17 18.46
CA SER A 206 0.76 -20.01 18.15
C SER A 206 0.46 -20.99 17.01
N GLU A 207 -0.77 -21.51 16.97
CA GLU A 207 -1.30 -22.39 15.93
C GLU A 207 -2.70 -21.92 15.50
N LEU A 208 -2.77 -20.97 14.56
CA LEU A 208 -4.02 -20.52 13.94
C LEU A 208 -4.65 -21.65 13.10
N ARG A 209 -5.51 -22.46 13.71
CA ARG A 209 -6.39 -23.45 13.05
C ARG A 209 -7.87 -23.12 13.29
N THR A 210 -8.27 -21.91 12.91
CA THR A 210 -9.61 -21.36 13.19
C THR A 210 -10.78 -22.10 12.52
N GLY A 211 -10.51 -22.98 11.56
CA GLY A 211 -11.53 -23.79 10.91
C GLY A 211 -10.99 -24.63 9.76
N ASP A 212 -11.20 -25.95 9.77
CA ASP A 212 -11.14 -26.76 8.55
C ASP A 212 -12.52 -27.32 8.21
N HIS A 213 -12.83 -27.35 6.92
CA HIS A 213 -14.10 -27.82 6.40
C HIS A 213 -13.89 -28.70 5.17
N VAL A 214 -14.69 -29.77 5.08
CA VAL A 214 -14.68 -30.69 3.94
C VAL A 214 -16.09 -30.85 3.41
N LEU A 215 -16.33 -30.30 2.21
CA LEU A 215 -17.55 -30.49 1.46
C LEU A 215 -17.43 -31.72 0.55
N VAL A 216 -18.38 -32.65 0.61
CA VAL A 216 -18.40 -33.82 -0.29
C VAL A 216 -19.50 -33.66 -1.33
N LEU A 217 -19.08 -33.72 -2.59
CA LEU A 217 -19.89 -33.42 -3.75
C LEU A 217 -20.05 -34.66 -4.63
N ASP A 218 -21.19 -34.76 -5.31
CA ASP A 218 -21.47 -35.77 -6.33
C ASP A 218 -20.61 -35.51 -7.56
N ASN A 219 -19.99 -36.55 -8.11
CA ASN A 219 -19.25 -36.48 -9.36
C ASN A 219 -19.62 -37.62 -10.31
N ARG A 220 -20.82 -38.22 -10.18
CA ARG A 220 -21.26 -39.37 -11.00
C ARG A 220 -21.25 -39.11 -12.50
N VAL A 221 -21.55 -37.87 -12.92
CA VAL A 221 -21.59 -37.50 -14.35
C VAL A 221 -20.30 -36.82 -14.84
N GLY A 222 -19.33 -36.60 -13.94
CA GLY A 222 -18.05 -35.98 -14.26
C GLY A 222 -18.08 -34.49 -14.43
N GLN A 223 -19.03 -33.85 -13.76
CA GLN A 223 -19.18 -32.41 -13.77
C GLN A 223 -18.07 -31.67 -13.00
N TRP A 224 -17.18 -32.37 -12.29
CA TRP A 224 -16.02 -31.76 -11.61
C TRP A 224 -14.68 -32.12 -12.29
N LEU A 225 -14.72 -32.70 -13.50
CA LEU A 225 -13.51 -32.95 -14.28
C LEU A 225 -12.99 -31.68 -14.95
N ASN A 226 -11.66 -31.53 -14.99
CA ASN A 226 -11.01 -30.46 -15.74
C ASN A 226 -11.18 -30.65 -17.25
N ARG A 227 -12.26 -30.06 -17.78
CA ARG A 227 -12.64 -30.03 -19.19
C ARG A 227 -12.95 -28.57 -19.54
N ALA A 228 -12.69 -28.17 -20.78
CA ALA A 228 -12.92 -26.79 -21.24
C ALA A 228 -14.38 -26.31 -21.07
N GLU A 229 -15.34 -27.24 -21.07
CA GLU A 229 -16.77 -26.97 -20.88
C GLU A 229 -17.19 -26.91 -19.41
N ASN A 230 -16.29 -27.20 -18.48
CA ASN A 230 -16.62 -27.23 -17.06
C ASN A 230 -16.56 -25.82 -16.46
N ALA A 231 -17.73 -25.21 -16.36
CA ALA A 231 -17.95 -23.94 -15.68
C ALA A 231 -17.28 -23.84 -14.30
N TYR A 232 -17.30 -24.91 -13.51
CA TYR A 232 -16.73 -24.88 -12.16
C TYR A 232 -15.22 -24.56 -12.20
N LEU A 233 -14.47 -25.06 -13.20
CA LEU A 233 -13.00 -24.97 -13.29
C LEU A 233 -12.50 -23.98 -14.35
N GLN A 234 -13.32 -23.02 -14.79
CA GLN A 234 -12.90 -22.04 -15.82
C GLN A 234 -11.71 -21.17 -15.41
N GLU A 235 -11.42 -21.03 -14.11
CA GLU A 235 -10.19 -20.41 -13.61
C GLU A 235 -9.22 -21.49 -13.08
N PRO A 236 -7.94 -21.47 -13.49
CA PRO A 236 -6.98 -22.53 -13.13
C PRO A 236 -6.55 -22.47 -11.66
N ASP A 237 -6.66 -21.31 -11.01
CA ASP A 237 -6.20 -21.12 -9.63
C ASP A 237 -7.35 -21.26 -8.60
N TRP A 238 -7.68 -22.51 -8.31
CA TRP A 238 -8.68 -22.88 -7.32
C TRP A 238 -8.35 -22.45 -5.89
N THR A 239 -7.07 -22.16 -5.60
CA THR A 239 -6.65 -21.74 -4.27
C THR A 239 -7.08 -20.33 -3.91
N ARG A 240 -7.57 -19.57 -4.90
CA ARG A 240 -8.16 -18.23 -4.70
C ARG A 240 -9.67 -18.28 -4.46
N LYS A 241 -10.32 -19.41 -4.72
CA LYS A 241 -11.75 -19.56 -4.49
C LYS A 241 -12.02 -19.66 -3.00
N GLN A 242 -13.11 -19.03 -2.57
CA GLN A 242 -13.75 -19.14 -1.29
C GLN A 242 -15.00 -20.01 -1.40
N LEU A 243 -15.34 -20.65 -0.29
CA LEU A 243 -16.56 -21.40 -0.06
C LEU A 243 -17.33 -20.71 1.06
N ALA A 244 -18.56 -20.29 0.79
CA ALA A 244 -19.54 -19.95 1.82
C ALA A 244 -20.53 -21.10 1.98
N LEU A 245 -20.71 -21.58 3.21
CA LEU A 245 -21.65 -22.62 3.57
C LEU A 245 -22.73 -22.02 4.47
N SER A 246 -23.97 -22.10 4.02
CA SER A 246 -25.15 -21.63 4.76
C SER A 246 -26.11 -22.77 5.02
N HIS A 247 -26.68 -22.79 6.22
CA HIS A 247 -27.80 -23.65 6.55
C HIS A 247 -29.07 -22.82 6.64
N GLY A 248 -30.18 -23.39 6.18
CA GLY A 248 -31.47 -22.73 6.24
C GLY A 248 -32.57 -23.69 6.59
N TRP A 249 -33.71 -23.11 6.95
CA TRP A 249 -34.95 -23.86 7.18
C TRP A 249 -35.98 -23.35 6.19
N GLU A 250 -36.44 -24.23 5.31
CA GLU A 250 -37.53 -23.95 4.38
C GLU A 250 -38.85 -23.99 5.15
N LEU A 251 -39.56 -22.87 5.15
CA LEU A 251 -40.88 -22.73 5.73
C LEU A 251 -41.96 -23.31 4.78
N PRO A 252 -43.18 -23.60 5.27
CA PRO A 252 -44.24 -24.18 4.45
C PRO A 252 -44.67 -23.34 3.23
N ASP A 253 -44.35 -22.04 3.22
CA ASP A 253 -44.59 -21.14 2.08
C ASP A 253 -43.46 -21.17 1.02
N GLY A 254 -42.43 -22.01 1.23
CA GLY A 254 -41.28 -22.17 0.35
C GLY A 254 -40.14 -21.17 0.62
N THR A 255 -40.31 -20.25 1.58
CA THR A 255 -39.24 -19.29 1.93
C THR A 255 -38.16 -19.97 2.76
N VAL A 256 -36.90 -19.63 2.52
CA VAL A 256 -35.76 -20.15 3.28
C VAL A 256 -35.02 -18.98 3.91
N ALA A 257 -34.94 -18.97 5.25
CA ALA A 257 -34.03 -18.08 5.96
C ALA A 257 -32.65 -18.74 6.01
N TRP A 258 -31.67 -18.16 5.33
CA TRP A 258 -30.30 -18.65 5.29
C TRP A 258 -29.46 -18.04 6.41
N GLN A 259 -28.70 -18.89 7.10
CA GLN A 259 -27.68 -18.49 8.07
C GLN A 259 -26.32 -18.97 7.58
N LEU A 260 -25.39 -18.04 7.36
CA LEU A 260 -24.00 -18.36 7.06
C LEU A 260 -23.37 -19.05 8.28
N LEU A 261 -22.81 -20.24 8.09
CA LEU A 261 -22.16 -21.02 9.14
C LEU A 261 -20.63 -21.01 9.01
N TYR A 262 -20.12 -20.91 7.78
CA TYR A 262 -18.70 -20.99 7.51
C TYR A 262 -18.36 -20.29 6.21
N GLN A 263 -17.24 -19.58 6.21
CA GLN A 263 -16.63 -19.02 5.01
C GLN A 263 -15.13 -19.29 5.04
N GLY A 264 -14.61 -19.92 3.98
CA GLY A 264 -13.20 -20.32 3.94
C GLY A 264 -12.61 -20.36 2.54
N VAL A 265 -11.29 -20.27 2.46
CA VAL A 265 -10.52 -20.39 1.22
C VAL A 265 -10.32 -21.86 0.88
N VAL A 266 -10.66 -22.25 -0.34
CA VAL A 266 -10.47 -23.59 -0.86
C VAL A 266 -8.98 -23.90 -0.93
N GLN A 267 -8.56 -24.97 -0.26
CA GLN A 267 -7.17 -25.41 -0.21
C GLN A 267 -6.91 -26.52 -1.22
N ARG A 268 -7.91 -27.40 -1.41
CA ARG A 268 -7.72 -28.61 -2.21
C ARG A 268 -9.04 -29.13 -2.76
N LEU A 269 -9.00 -29.53 -4.03
CA LEU A 269 -10.02 -30.35 -4.66
C LEU A 269 -9.45 -31.75 -4.92
N SER A 270 -10.09 -32.79 -4.40
CA SER A 270 -9.64 -34.18 -4.55
C SER A 270 -10.79 -35.12 -4.88
N GLY A 271 -10.47 -36.37 -5.26
CA GLY A 271 -11.50 -37.37 -5.60
C GLY A 271 -12.14 -37.19 -7.00
N MET A 272 -11.59 -36.34 -7.86
CA MET A 272 -12.09 -36.09 -9.23
C MET A 272 -11.99 -37.31 -10.18
N ALA A 273 -11.58 -38.49 -9.70
CA ALA A 273 -11.34 -39.65 -10.54
C ALA A 273 -12.64 -40.28 -11.08
N HIS A 274 -12.64 -40.66 -12.36
CA HIS A 274 -13.70 -41.40 -13.04
C HIS A 274 -13.41 -42.89 -13.16
N GLY A 275 -12.71 -43.48 -12.19
CA GLY A 275 -12.48 -44.92 -12.19
C GLY A 275 -13.82 -45.65 -12.02
N TRP A 276 -14.14 -46.59 -12.91
CA TRP A 276 -15.33 -47.47 -12.84
C TRP A 276 -15.51 -48.22 -11.50
N ARG A 277 -14.48 -48.24 -10.65
CA ARG A 277 -14.46 -48.93 -9.34
C ARG A 277 -14.37 -47.98 -8.14
N GLN A 278 -14.27 -46.67 -8.36
CA GLN A 278 -14.12 -45.69 -7.28
C GLN A 278 -15.44 -44.96 -7.03
N PRO A 279 -15.74 -44.57 -5.77
CA PRO A 279 -16.90 -43.75 -5.48
C PRO A 279 -16.76 -42.42 -6.23
N HIS A 280 -17.75 -42.10 -7.07
CA HIS A 280 -17.83 -40.87 -7.85
C HIS A 280 -18.14 -39.67 -6.95
N ARG A 281 -17.15 -39.26 -6.13
CA ARG A 281 -17.29 -38.19 -5.15
C ARG A 281 -16.09 -37.26 -5.19
N VAL A 282 -16.36 -35.98 -5.16
CA VAL A 282 -15.33 -34.94 -5.04
C VAL A 282 -15.32 -34.42 -3.61
N ARG A 283 -14.12 -34.14 -3.10
CA ARG A 283 -13.91 -33.53 -1.79
C ARG A 283 -13.29 -32.17 -2.01
N LEU A 284 -13.98 -31.15 -1.55
CA LEU A 284 -13.50 -29.78 -1.52
C LEU A 284 -13.12 -29.47 -0.07
N GLU A 285 -11.82 -29.33 0.16
CA GLU A 285 -11.24 -29.00 1.46
C GLU A 285 -10.97 -27.50 1.49
N SER A 286 -11.44 -26.82 2.52
CA SER A 286 -11.25 -25.39 2.72
C SER A 286 -10.72 -25.11 4.12
N GLN A 287 -10.04 -23.97 4.24
CA GLN A 287 -9.58 -23.43 5.51
C GLN A 287 -10.30 -22.11 5.77
N ASP A 288 -10.64 -21.85 7.01
CA ASP A 288 -11.21 -20.57 7.46
C ASP A 288 -10.51 -19.34 6.86
N GLY A 289 -11.33 -18.41 6.35
CA GLY A 289 -10.85 -17.26 5.58
C GLY A 289 -9.98 -16.32 6.41
N VAL A 290 -10.31 -16.14 7.69
CA VAL A 290 -9.53 -15.31 8.60
C VAL A 290 -8.15 -15.92 8.84
N ALA A 291 -8.04 -17.23 9.10
CA ALA A 291 -6.72 -17.85 9.22
C ALA A 291 -5.90 -17.83 7.92
N ALA A 292 -6.55 -17.94 6.76
CA ALA A 292 -5.85 -17.82 5.48
C ALA A 292 -5.29 -16.40 5.29
N GLY A 293 -6.10 -15.36 5.55
CA GLY A 293 -5.66 -13.96 5.52
C GLY A 293 -4.53 -13.66 6.51
N LEU A 294 -4.65 -14.14 7.75
CA LEU A 294 -3.63 -13.94 8.79
C LEU A 294 -2.27 -14.61 8.50
N LYS A 295 -2.22 -15.59 7.58
CA LYS A 295 -0.96 -16.19 7.09
C LYS A 295 -0.29 -15.36 6.01
N GLN A 296 -1.00 -14.43 5.38
CA GLN A 296 -0.40 -13.53 4.39
C GLN A 296 0.67 -12.67 5.06
N LYS A 297 1.68 -12.33 4.27
CA LYS A 297 2.81 -11.55 4.74
C LYS A 297 2.54 -10.07 4.54
N ILE A 298 2.74 -9.29 5.59
CA ILE A 298 2.75 -7.84 5.53
C ILE A 298 4.18 -7.33 5.43
N GLY A 299 4.32 -6.15 4.84
CA GLY A 299 5.62 -5.54 4.62
C GLY A 299 6.57 -6.39 3.76
N ALA A 300 6.02 -7.22 2.87
CA ALA A 300 6.81 -8.02 1.95
C ALA A 300 7.44 -7.10 0.88
N PRO A 301 8.64 -7.42 0.36
CA PRO A 301 9.18 -6.70 -0.77
C PRO A 301 8.23 -6.74 -1.96
N ALA A 302 8.20 -5.68 -2.76
CA ALA A 302 7.51 -5.70 -4.05
C ALA A 302 8.12 -6.75 -4.98
N ASP A 303 7.43 -7.09 -6.07
CA ASP A 303 7.93 -8.03 -7.08
C ASP A 303 9.28 -7.61 -7.70
N THR A 304 9.59 -6.31 -7.65
CA THR A 304 10.88 -5.72 -8.05
C THR A 304 12.01 -5.95 -7.04
N GLY A 305 11.71 -6.52 -5.87
CA GLY A 305 12.61 -6.66 -4.72
C GLY A 305 12.72 -5.40 -3.86
N GLU A 306 12.00 -4.33 -4.20
CA GLU A 306 11.96 -3.11 -3.40
C GLU A 306 11.35 -3.39 -2.02
N ARG A 307 12.07 -3.03 -0.96
CA ARG A 307 11.60 -3.23 0.42
C ARG A 307 10.47 -2.25 0.74
N ARG A 308 9.32 -2.78 1.15
CA ARG A 308 8.14 -2.01 1.52
C ARG A 308 7.64 -2.45 2.89
N PRO A 309 8.38 -2.17 3.98
CA PRO A 309 7.95 -2.56 5.32
C PRO A 309 6.58 -1.97 5.66
N PHE A 310 5.75 -2.71 6.41
CA PHE A 310 4.53 -2.19 7.02
C PHE A 310 4.90 -1.33 8.22
N MET A 311 4.46 -0.09 8.24
CA MET A 311 4.90 0.89 9.23
C MET A 311 3.74 1.79 9.65
N ARG A 312 3.66 2.09 10.94
CA ARG A 312 2.69 3.01 11.56
C ARG A 312 3.31 3.73 12.75
N GLY A 313 2.90 4.97 12.98
CA GLY A 313 3.32 5.78 14.13
C GLY A 313 4.82 6.14 14.14
N THR A 314 5.36 6.34 15.35
CA THR A 314 6.74 6.80 15.57
C THR A 314 7.65 5.67 16.06
N TYR A 315 8.75 5.40 15.36
CA TYR A 315 9.70 4.33 15.74
C TYR A 315 11.14 4.69 15.36
N LEU A 316 12.08 3.89 15.87
CA LEU A 316 13.50 3.99 15.54
C LEU A 316 13.81 3.03 14.38
N ALA A 317 14.19 3.59 13.23
CA ALA A 317 14.54 2.84 12.03
C ALA A 317 16.06 2.84 11.82
N ARG A 318 16.60 1.75 11.26
CA ARG A 318 18.03 1.66 10.91
C ARG A 318 18.26 2.20 9.49
N GLY A 319 19.28 3.02 9.33
CA GLY A 319 19.76 3.46 8.01
C GLY A 319 20.78 2.46 7.45
N GLU A 320 20.66 2.16 6.17
CA GLU A 320 21.61 1.30 5.44
C GLU A 320 22.45 2.13 4.47
N LEU A 321 23.77 1.94 4.51
CA LEU A 321 24.69 2.68 3.64
C LEU A 321 24.50 2.23 2.19
N ILE A 322 24.06 3.13 1.31
CA ILE A 322 23.81 2.84 -0.12
C ILE A 322 24.86 3.43 -1.05
N ARG A 323 25.51 4.53 -0.65
CA ARG A 323 26.51 5.24 -1.48
C ARG A 323 27.49 6.03 -0.62
N VAL A 324 28.72 6.13 -1.09
CA VAL A 324 29.74 7.03 -0.55
C VAL A 324 30.20 7.96 -1.66
N VAL A 325 30.18 9.26 -1.38
CA VAL A 325 30.85 10.28 -2.19
C VAL A 325 32.16 10.59 -1.48
N GLU A 326 33.28 10.29 -2.15
CA GLU A 326 34.60 10.50 -1.56
C GLU A 326 34.88 12.00 -1.34
N ALA A 327 35.77 12.28 -0.37
CA ALA A 327 36.21 13.65 -0.13
C ALA A 327 36.88 14.19 -1.41
N SER A 328 36.58 15.44 -1.74
CA SER A 328 37.10 16.07 -2.95
C SER A 328 37.58 17.48 -2.62
N VAL A 329 38.40 18.03 -3.49
CA VAL A 329 38.84 19.41 -3.38
C VAL A 329 38.52 20.12 -4.68
N GLY A 330 37.95 21.32 -4.55
CA GLY A 330 37.59 22.19 -5.65
C GLY A 330 38.81 22.72 -6.40
N GLU A 331 38.54 23.38 -7.51
CA GLU A 331 39.56 24.02 -8.33
C GLU A 331 40.33 25.09 -7.54
N ILE A 332 41.64 25.16 -7.77
CA ILE A 332 42.50 26.17 -7.18
C ILE A 332 42.37 27.45 -8.00
N SER A 333 41.87 28.51 -7.38
CA SER A 333 41.88 29.85 -7.96
C SER A 333 43.11 30.61 -7.48
N ARG A 334 43.87 31.19 -8.42
CA ARG A 334 45.05 32.00 -8.12
C ARG A 334 44.78 33.47 -8.45
N THR A 335 45.19 34.36 -7.57
CA THR A 335 45.26 35.81 -7.84
C THR A 335 46.63 36.33 -7.44
N GLY A 336 47.35 36.99 -8.33
CA GLY A 336 48.71 37.45 -8.06
C GLY A 336 49.52 37.63 -9.34
N SER A 337 50.77 38.09 -9.20
CA SER A 337 51.67 38.36 -10.32
C SER A 337 52.85 37.40 -10.43
N GLY A 338 53.07 36.52 -9.45
CA GLY A 338 54.09 35.48 -9.57
C GLY A 338 53.77 34.47 -10.69
N SER A 339 54.70 33.56 -10.94
CA SER A 339 54.57 32.52 -11.97
C SER A 339 54.23 31.14 -11.42
N ALA A 340 54.47 30.86 -10.13
CA ALA A 340 54.34 29.51 -9.55
C ALA A 340 52.92 28.92 -9.54
N GLY A 341 52.82 27.64 -9.90
CA GLY A 341 51.59 26.84 -9.75
C GLY A 341 51.47 26.26 -8.34
N LEU A 342 50.25 26.11 -7.82
CA LEU A 342 50.00 25.40 -6.56
C LEU A 342 49.46 24.00 -6.87
N ASN A 343 50.13 22.99 -6.34
CA ASN A 343 49.71 21.59 -6.40
C ASN A 343 49.19 21.17 -5.03
N LEU A 344 47.99 20.59 -4.99
CA LEU A 344 47.39 20.05 -3.79
C LEU A 344 47.71 18.56 -3.65
N LEU A 345 48.08 18.15 -2.43
CA LEU A 345 48.49 16.80 -2.07
C LEU A 345 47.64 16.29 -0.90
N GLY A 346 47.46 14.96 -0.83
CA GLY A 346 46.73 14.29 0.25
C GLY A 346 45.22 14.14 -0.02
N THR A 347 44.51 13.65 1.00
CA THR A 347 43.05 13.45 0.97
C THR A 347 42.46 14.18 2.16
N TYR A 348 41.46 15.01 1.92
CA TYR A 348 40.80 15.75 2.99
C TYR A 348 40.07 14.80 3.96
N ARG A 349 40.36 14.93 5.26
CA ARG A 349 39.80 14.09 6.34
C ARG A 349 38.89 14.86 7.29
N GLY A 350 38.64 16.14 7.01
CA GLY A 350 37.78 16.98 7.83
C GLY A 350 36.31 16.60 7.68
N GLY A 351 35.51 16.91 8.70
CA GLY A 351 34.08 16.57 8.70
C GLY A 351 33.15 17.65 8.14
N TYR A 352 33.69 18.79 7.75
CA TYR A 352 32.93 19.95 7.25
C TYR A 352 33.56 20.50 5.99
N ARG A 353 32.78 21.21 5.18
CA ARG A 353 33.33 22.04 4.11
C ARG A 353 34.26 23.09 4.70
N LYS A 354 35.46 23.26 4.14
CA LYS A 354 36.41 24.31 4.54
C LYS A 354 36.92 25.04 3.31
N ASP A 355 36.91 26.37 3.36
CA ASP A 355 37.50 27.21 2.33
C ASP A 355 38.91 27.62 2.79
N TYR A 356 39.94 27.23 2.03
CA TYR A 356 41.33 27.53 2.32
C TYR A 356 41.78 28.76 1.55
N LEU A 357 42.55 29.63 2.22
CA LEU A 357 43.30 30.72 1.61
C LEU A 357 44.78 30.55 1.95
N LEU A 358 45.63 30.56 0.93
CA LEU A 358 47.08 30.64 1.07
C LEU A 358 47.56 31.97 0.50
N GLU A 359 48.49 32.63 1.19
CA GLU A 359 49.06 33.90 0.77
C GLU A 359 50.59 33.87 0.88
N ALA A 360 51.28 34.32 -0.16
CA ALA A 360 52.72 34.51 -0.14
C ALA A 360 53.07 35.76 0.70
N GLU A 361 53.89 35.59 1.73
CA GLU A 361 54.31 36.69 2.63
C GLU A 361 55.51 37.45 2.06
N THR A 362 56.39 36.75 1.35
CA THR A 362 57.61 37.33 0.78
C THR A 362 57.77 36.93 -0.68
N SER A 363 58.32 37.81 -1.51
CA SER A 363 58.68 37.48 -2.90
C SER A 363 59.95 36.62 -2.97
N GLY A 364 60.01 35.67 -3.90
CA GLY A 364 61.19 34.83 -4.14
C GLY A 364 60.88 33.54 -4.90
N GLU A 365 61.92 32.73 -5.11
CA GLU A 365 61.82 31.38 -5.70
C GLU A 365 61.15 30.39 -4.72
N VAL A 366 60.56 29.32 -5.26
CA VAL A 366 60.06 28.18 -4.46
C VAL A 366 61.16 27.66 -3.53
N GLY A 367 60.83 27.45 -2.27
CA GLY A 367 61.74 27.02 -1.19
C GLY A 367 62.46 28.15 -0.46
N SER A 368 62.48 29.38 -1.02
CA SER A 368 63.07 30.57 -0.37
C SER A 368 62.01 31.57 0.09
N ALA A 369 60.92 31.71 -0.66
CA ALA A 369 59.76 32.51 -0.25
C ALA A 369 59.02 31.88 0.94
N THR A 370 58.30 32.71 1.70
CA THR A 370 57.46 32.29 2.82
C THR A 370 55.99 32.50 2.52
N CYS A 371 55.13 31.68 3.12
CA CYS A 371 53.69 31.74 3.00
C CYS A 371 52.99 31.54 4.34
N ARG A 372 51.72 31.92 4.34
CA ARG A 372 50.77 31.74 5.43
C ARG A 372 49.44 31.25 4.89
N TRP A 373 48.64 30.61 5.74
CA TRP A 373 47.33 30.10 5.31
C TRP A 373 46.24 30.29 6.37
N SER A 374 45.00 30.37 5.90
CA SER A 374 43.81 30.76 6.63
C SER A 374 42.61 29.89 6.24
N LEU A 375 41.65 29.74 7.16
CA LEU A 375 40.35 29.09 6.97
C LEU A 375 39.17 30.07 6.97
N ASP A 376 39.44 31.35 7.21
CA ASP A 376 38.44 32.42 7.37
C ASP A 376 38.74 33.60 6.42
N GLN A 377 39.34 33.29 5.28
CA GLN A 377 39.65 34.23 4.20
C GLN A 377 40.54 35.40 4.65
N GLY A 378 41.49 35.12 5.54
CA GLY A 378 42.55 36.05 5.95
C GLY A 378 42.22 36.91 7.16
N GLN A 379 41.10 36.65 7.86
CA GLN A 379 40.81 37.29 9.15
C GLN A 379 41.76 36.80 10.24
N SER A 380 42.06 35.50 10.24
CA SER A 380 43.08 34.86 11.07
C SER A 380 43.95 33.92 10.25
N TRP A 381 45.20 33.78 10.68
CA TRP A 381 46.18 32.90 10.04
C TRP A 381 46.43 31.70 10.94
N GLN A 382 46.21 30.50 10.41
CA GLN A 382 46.41 29.25 11.14
C GLN A 382 47.91 29.01 11.38
N LYS A 383 48.73 29.31 10.35
CA LYS A 383 50.20 29.32 10.42
C LYS A 383 50.76 30.37 9.47
N ALA A 384 51.92 30.91 9.79
CA ALA A 384 52.66 31.91 9.03
C ALA A 384 54.18 31.64 9.08
N GLY A 385 54.96 32.28 8.22
CA GLY A 385 56.39 32.12 8.09
C GLY A 385 56.83 30.76 7.54
N LEU A 386 55.94 30.04 6.85
CA LEU A 386 56.21 28.70 6.33
C LEU A 386 56.98 28.82 5.01
N ALA A 387 58.05 28.05 4.82
CA ALA A 387 58.73 28.02 3.53
C ALA A 387 57.79 27.48 2.44
N ALA A 388 57.61 28.21 1.34
CA ALA A 388 56.80 27.82 0.20
C ALA A 388 57.53 26.74 -0.61
N GLY A 389 57.53 25.49 -0.12
CA GLY A 389 58.34 24.40 -0.65
C GLY A 389 57.75 23.69 -1.88
N GLY A 390 58.65 23.07 -2.66
CA GLY A 390 58.28 22.18 -3.76
C GLY A 390 57.82 20.80 -3.29
N ALA A 391 57.64 19.86 -4.22
CA ALA A 391 57.09 18.52 -3.95
C ALA A 391 57.86 17.71 -2.88
N ASP A 392 59.16 17.97 -2.71
CA ASP A 392 60.00 17.28 -1.72
C ASP A 392 59.78 17.79 -0.28
N ASN A 393 59.26 19.01 -0.11
CA ASN A 393 59.01 19.64 1.19
C ASN A 393 57.66 20.38 1.18
N PRO A 394 56.53 19.66 1.04
CA PRO A 394 55.22 20.28 0.96
C PRO A 394 54.83 20.94 2.29
N VAL A 395 54.05 22.02 2.20
CA VAL A 395 53.48 22.69 3.36
C VAL A 395 52.24 21.92 3.82
N GLY A 396 52.34 21.34 5.01
CA GLY A 396 51.22 20.65 5.66
C GLY A 396 50.11 21.61 6.08
N LEU A 397 48.90 21.34 5.61
CA LEU A 397 47.67 21.98 6.04
C LEU A 397 46.95 21.08 7.06
N ASP A 398 45.88 21.58 7.67
CA ASP A 398 45.05 20.78 8.56
C ASP A 398 44.23 19.73 7.78
N GLU A 399 43.72 18.73 8.53
CA GLU A 399 42.82 17.69 8.03
C GLU A 399 43.42 16.80 6.92
N GLY A 400 44.74 16.61 6.93
CA GLY A 400 45.42 15.66 6.05
C GLY A 400 45.70 16.18 4.64
N LEU A 401 45.49 17.47 4.38
CA LEU A 401 45.90 18.14 3.15
C LEU A 401 47.32 18.69 3.26
N SER A 402 47.98 18.83 2.13
CA SER A 402 49.26 19.51 2.01
C SER A 402 49.33 20.19 0.65
N VAL A 403 50.15 21.22 0.52
CA VAL A 403 50.37 21.91 -0.75
C VAL A 403 51.85 21.97 -1.09
N SER A 404 52.16 22.02 -2.37
CA SER A 404 53.50 22.29 -2.88
C SER A 404 53.42 23.26 -4.04
N TRP A 405 54.46 24.04 -4.25
CA TRP A 405 54.54 24.96 -5.39
C TRP A 405 55.42 24.39 -6.49
N GLU A 406 55.03 24.60 -7.74
CA GLU A 406 55.81 24.28 -8.92
C GLU A 406 56.35 25.59 -9.53
N PRO A 407 57.68 25.73 -9.68
CA PRO A 407 58.28 26.91 -10.28
C PRO A 407 57.75 27.23 -11.67
N GLY A 408 57.65 28.52 -12.00
CA GLY A 408 57.15 29.00 -13.28
C GLY A 408 58.18 29.83 -14.05
N LEU A 409 57.78 30.39 -15.20
CA LEU A 409 58.62 31.34 -15.93
C LEU A 409 58.55 32.73 -15.30
N GLY A 410 59.64 33.18 -14.68
CA GLY A 410 59.72 34.48 -14.00
C GLY A 410 59.83 34.31 -12.48
N SER A 411 59.54 35.37 -11.71
CA SER A 411 59.52 35.27 -10.24
C SER A 411 58.41 34.34 -9.78
N ASP A 412 58.78 33.23 -9.15
CA ASP A 412 57.84 32.19 -8.72
C ASP A 412 56.72 32.73 -7.82
N LEU A 413 57.08 33.31 -6.67
CA LEU A 413 56.14 33.92 -5.74
C LEU A 413 56.40 35.42 -5.61
N VAL A 414 55.34 36.21 -5.65
CA VAL A 414 55.37 37.64 -5.30
C VAL A 414 54.55 37.83 -4.03
N ALA A 415 55.04 38.64 -3.09
CA ALA A 415 54.32 38.93 -1.85
C ALA A 415 52.91 39.46 -2.16
N GLY A 416 51.89 38.85 -1.54
CA GLY A 416 50.48 39.11 -1.81
C GLY A 416 49.84 38.21 -2.87
N ASP A 417 50.59 37.32 -3.52
CA ASP A 417 50.01 36.23 -4.31
C ASP A 417 49.12 35.36 -3.41
N ARG A 418 47.93 35.02 -3.91
CA ARG A 418 46.92 34.24 -3.19
C ARG A 418 46.44 33.05 -3.98
N TRP A 419 46.16 31.97 -3.27
CA TRP A 419 45.49 30.79 -3.77
C TRP A 419 44.32 30.44 -2.87
N THR A 420 43.16 30.18 -3.46
CA THR A 420 41.96 29.75 -2.76
C THR A 420 41.42 28.46 -3.34
N PHE A 421 40.98 27.55 -2.47
CA PHE A 421 40.26 26.34 -2.88
C PHE A 421 39.31 25.90 -1.76
N THR A 422 38.31 25.08 -2.11
CA THR A 422 37.34 24.54 -1.16
C THR A 422 37.53 23.04 -1.00
N ALA A 423 37.69 22.56 0.22
CA ALA A 423 37.71 21.12 0.51
C ALA A 423 36.30 20.65 0.92
N PHE A 424 35.84 19.56 0.30
CA PHE A 424 34.57 18.91 0.57
C PHE A 424 34.80 17.59 1.32
N PRO A 425 34.11 17.36 2.46
CA PRO A 425 34.21 16.11 3.22
C PRO A 425 33.62 14.93 2.43
N SER A 426 33.95 13.70 2.83
CA SER A 426 33.22 12.53 2.32
C SER A 426 31.76 12.58 2.77
N ILE A 427 30.83 12.24 1.88
CA ILE A 427 29.40 12.20 2.18
C ILE A 427 28.93 10.75 2.09
N TYR A 428 28.36 10.26 3.18
CA TYR A 428 27.80 8.91 3.30
C TYR A 428 26.29 8.99 3.16
N HIS A 429 25.73 8.29 2.19
CA HIS A 429 24.30 8.24 1.92
C HIS A 429 23.71 6.98 2.53
N TYR A 430 22.82 7.14 3.50
CA TYR A 430 22.08 6.08 4.15
C TYR A 430 20.62 6.12 3.73
N GLN A 431 20.02 4.96 3.48
CA GLN A 431 18.61 4.81 3.18
C GLN A 431 17.88 4.27 4.41
N VAL A 432 16.83 4.97 4.83
CA VAL A 432 15.79 4.42 5.71
C VAL A 432 14.62 3.98 4.83
N PHE A 433 14.27 2.69 4.86
CA PHE A 433 13.27 2.14 3.95
C PHE A 433 11.83 2.43 4.40
N GLY A 434 10.94 2.58 3.40
CA GLY A 434 9.50 2.78 3.57
C GLY A 434 9.03 4.24 3.65
N ALA A 435 9.87 5.17 3.18
CA ALA A 435 9.45 6.51 2.79
C ALA A 435 8.31 6.47 1.74
N PRO A 436 7.50 7.53 1.56
CA PRO A 436 7.59 8.82 2.26
C PRO A 436 7.22 8.71 3.74
N PHE A 437 7.91 9.50 4.56
CA PHE A 437 7.62 9.70 5.98
C PHE A 437 6.98 11.07 6.17
N GLU A 438 6.14 11.19 7.19
CA GLU A 438 5.66 12.49 7.64
C GLU A 438 6.85 13.35 8.14
N ALA A 439 7.73 12.75 8.94
CA ALA A 439 8.93 13.42 9.42
C ALA A 439 10.06 12.45 9.81
N ILE A 440 11.30 12.93 9.70
CA ILE A 440 12.48 12.35 10.36
C ILE A 440 12.87 13.30 11.49
N THR A 441 12.47 12.99 12.71
CA THR A 441 12.58 13.91 13.85
C THR A 441 13.98 13.97 14.43
N ALA A 442 14.69 12.84 14.46
CA ALA A 442 16.06 12.76 14.97
C ALA A 442 16.89 11.75 14.18
N VAL A 443 18.19 11.98 14.06
CA VAL A 443 19.16 11.04 13.50
C VAL A 443 20.25 10.77 14.53
N TYR A 444 20.56 9.49 14.70
CA TYR A 444 21.55 9.00 15.66
C TYR A 444 22.73 8.39 14.91
N LEU A 445 23.92 8.91 15.17
CA LEU A 445 25.19 8.38 14.68
C LEU A 445 25.85 7.60 15.80
N SER A 446 25.95 6.28 15.66
CA SER A 446 26.52 5.39 16.69
C SER A 446 25.84 5.51 18.06
N GLY A 447 24.55 5.86 18.08
CA GLY A 447 23.73 5.97 19.30
C GLY A 447 23.61 7.39 19.87
N GLU A 448 24.37 8.36 19.35
CA GLU A 448 24.31 9.76 19.77
C GLU A 448 23.52 10.57 18.75
N GLU A 449 22.62 11.44 19.22
CA GLU A 449 21.81 12.32 18.36
C GLU A 449 22.71 13.39 17.73
N GLU A 450 22.65 13.55 16.42
CA GLU A 450 23.48 14.49 15.66
C GLU A 450 22.61 15.26 14.65
N ASP A 451 22.75 16.58 14.62
CA ASP A 451 22.06 17.46 13.66
C ASP A 451 23.04 18.22 12.75
N ASP A 452 24.21 18.62 13.27
CA ASP A 452 25.18 19.48 12.58
C ASP A 452 25.80 18.88 11.31
N ARG A 453 25.81 17.55 11.18
CA ARG A 453 26.47 16.81 10.09
C ARG A 453 25.52 16.01 9.22
N VAL A 454 24.22 16.18 9.43
CA VAL A 454 23.20 15.32 8.87
C VAL A 454 22.22 16.15 8.07
N THR A 455 22.02 15.75 6.82
CA THR A 455 20.86 16.20 6.03
C THR A 455 19.90 15.02 5.92
N LYS A 456 18.61 15.26 6.18
CA LYS A 456 17.57 14.23 6.17
C LYS A 456 16.45 14.64 5.21
N ASP A 457 16.01 13.71 4.38
CA ASP A 457 14.89 13.87 3.47
C ASP A 457 13.80 12.86 3.84
N ALA A 458 12.69 13.35 4.38
CA ALA A 458 11.57 12.51 4.79
C ALA A 458 10.80 11.91 3.59
N ALA A 459 10.80 12.58 2.44
CA ALA A 459 10.07 12.11 1.25
C ALA A 459 10.74 10.89 0.64
N THR A 460 12.08 10.88 0.59
CA THR A 460 12.85 9.75 0.06
C THR A 460 13.40 8.82 1.12
N GLY A 461 13.45 9.24 2.39
CA GLY A 461 14.11 8.49 3.46
C GLY A 461 15.64 8.53 3.40
N LEU A 462 16.21 9.42 2.57
CA LEU A 462 17.64 9.56 2.41
C LEU A 462 18.24 10.39 3.56
N ILE A 463 19.30 9.87 4.16
CA ILE A 463 20.08 10.54 5.20
C ILE A 463 21.52 10.67 4.68
N GLN A 464 22.00 11.91 4.60
CA GLN A 464 23.37 12.22 4.21
C GLN A 464 24.17 12.58 5.46
N VAL A 465 25.28 11.89 5.68
CA VAL A 465 26.19 12.14 6.81
C VAL A 465 27.53 12.61 6.29
N SER A 466 27.98 13.76 6.77
CA SER A 466 29.26 14.36 6.39
C SER A 466 30.42 13.88 7.27
N GLY A 467 31.55 13.53 6.64
CA GLY A 467 32.85 13.36 7.28
C GLY A 467 33.22 11.94 7.70
N LYS A 468 32.39 11.28 8.51
CA LYS A 468 32.72 9.96 9.08
C LYS A 468 31.60 8.94 8.83
N ASN A 469 32.02 7.71 8.52
CA ASN A 469 31.13 6.55 8.54
C ASN A 469 30.71 6.26 9.99
N ALA A 470 29.41 6.04 10.19
CA ALA A 470 28.82 5.64 11.45
C ALA A 470 27.71 4.61 11.22
N SER A 471 27.31 3.88 12.26
CA SER A 471 26.01 3.21 12.23
C SER A 471 24.92 4.26 12.36
N VAL A 472 23.98 4.30 11.42
CA VAL A 472 22.90 5.30 11.40
C VAL A 472 21.60 4.67 11.84
N SER A 473 20.89 5.33 12.74
CA SER A 473 19.48 5.09 13.01
C SER A 473 18.73 6.41 13.06
N ALA A 474 17.46 6.41 12.72
CA ALA A 474 16.64 7.62 12.66
C ALA A 474 15.31 7.40 13.37
N ARG A 475 14.88 8.39 14.15
CA ARG A 475 13.52 8.43 14.68
C ARG A 475 12.62 8.97 13.56
N VAL A 476 11.76 8.10 13.04
CA VAL A 476 10.86 8.41 11.94
C VAL A 476 9.42 8.42 12.44
N VAL A 477 8.61 9.29 11.85
CA VAL A 477 7.16 9.36 12.01
C VAL A 477 6.57 8.96 10.67
N LYS A 478 5.93 7.78 10.61
CA LYS A 478 5.30 7.33 9.37
C LYS A 478 3.98 8.08 9.13
N ASP A 479 3.16 8.16 10.17
CA ASP A 479 1.86 8.81 10.20
C ASP A 479 1.45 9.11 11.65
N HIS A 480 0.30 9.76 11.80
CA HIS A 480 -0.34 10.03 13.08
C HIS A 480 -1.05 8.81 13.71
N THR A 481 -1.13 7.67 12.99
CA THR A 481 -1.76 6.45 13.49
C THR A 481 -0.86 5.80 14.52
N THR A 482 -1.05 6.19 15.78
CA THR A 482 -0.24 5.72 16.91
C THR A 482 -0.97 4.73 17.80
N HIS A 483 -2.30 4.64 17.70
CA HIS A 483 -3.08 3.76 18.56
C HIS A 483 -2.97 2.29 18.10
N PRO A 484 -2.59 1.34 18.98
CA PRO A 484 -2.38 -0.06 18.59
C PRO A 484 -3.59 -0.75 17.95
N VAL A 485 -4.81 -0.39 18.36
CA VAL A 485 -6.05 -0.97 17.77
C VAL A 485 -6.20 -0.57 16.31
N ASP A 486 -5.85 0.67 15.95
CA ASP A 486 -5.91 1.14 14.57
C ASP A 486 -4.85 0.43 13.73
N MET A 487 -3.65 0.21 14.29
CA MET A 487 -2.61 -0.58 13.63
C MET A 487 -3.04 -2.01 13.35
N VAL A 488 -3.77 -2.65 14.28
CA VAL A 488 -4.33 -4.00 14.07
C VAL A 488 -5.39 -3.96 12.96
N ALA A 489 -6.27 -2.96 12.96
CA ALA A 489 -7.27 -2.79 11.91
C ALA A 489 -6.62 -2.61 10.53
N ASP A 490 -5.57 -1.79 10.44
CA ASP A 490 -4.81 -1.56 9.21
C ASP A 490 -4.12 -2.83 8.71
N ILE A 491 -3.52 -3.64 9.60
CA ILE A 491 -2.94 -4.94 9.23
C ILE A 491 -4.02 -5.87 8.69
N LEU A 492 -5.20 -5.92 9.33
CA LEU A 492 -6.32 -6.74 8.87
C LEU A 492 -6.82 -6.27 7.50
N ALA A 493 -6.95 -4.96 7.29
CA ALA A 493 -7.32 -4.39 5.99
C ALA A 493 -6.29 -4.73 4.90
N GLU A 494 -4.98 -4.62 5.18
CA GLU A 494 -3.91 -4.96 4.24
C GLU A 494 -3.99 -6.41 3.75
N VAL A 495 -4.42 -7.35 4.60
CA VAL A 495 -4.61 -8.76 4.23
C VAL A 495 -6.04 -9.11 3.81
N GLY A 496 -6.88 -8.10 3.52
CA GLY A 496 -8.24 -8.27 3.01
C GLY A 496 -9.26 -8.77 4.04
N LEU A 497 -9.01 -8.52 5.32
CA LEU A 497 -9.87 -8.92 6.46
C LEU A 497 -10.59 -7.73 7.11
N GLU A 498 -10.74 -6.60 6.43
CA GLU A 498 -11.45 -5.43 6.95
C GLU A 498 -12.91 -5.76 7.34
N ALA A 499 -13.61 -6.50 6.48
CA ALA A 499 -14.98 -6.94 6.74
C ALA A 499 -15.10 -7.94 7.91
N ALA A 500 -13.99 -8.55 8.33
CA ALA A 500 -13.97 -9.42 9.50
C ALA A 500 -13.83 -8.63 10.81
N ILE A 501 -13.60 -7.32 10.78
CA ILE A 501 -13.43 -6.51 12.01
C ILE A 501 -14.79 -6.33 12.72
N HIS A 502 -14.88 -6.80 13.96
CA HIS A 502 -16.03 -6.49 14.81
C HIS A 502 -15.90 -5.07 15.38
N GLN A 503 -16.49 -4.11 14.67
CA GLN A 503 -16.36 -2.67 14.89
C GLN A 503 -16.57 -2.23 16.35
N ASP A 504 -17.63 -2.71 17.01
CA ASP A 504 -17.93 -2.33 18.40
C ASP A 504 -16.84 -2.77 19.38
N SER A 505 -16.19 -3.91 19.13
CA SER A 505 -15.13 -4.41 20.02
C SER A 505 -13.84 -3.59 19.86
N PHE A 506 -13.52 -3.19 18.63
CA PHE A 506 -12.38 -2.34 18.32
C PHE A 506 -12.60 -0.93 18.89
N ALA A 507 -13.78 -0.34 18.67
CA ALA A 507 -14.14 0.96 19.21
C ALA A 507 -14.10 0.97 20.74
N LEU A 508 -14.65 -0.07 21.39
CA LEU A 508 -14.61 -0.22 22.84
C LEU A 508 -13.17 -0.33 23.34
N ALA A 509 -12.36 -1.25 22.79
CA ALA A 509 -10.97 -1.41 23.20
C ALA A 509 -10.18 -0.11 23.09
N LYS A 510 -10.33 0.63 21.97
CA LYS A 510 -9.70 1.92 21.75
C LYS A 510 -10.12 2.97 22.78
N SER A 511 -11.42 3.09 23.06
CA SER A 511 -11.92 4.03 24.07
C SER A 511 -11.44 3.75 25.50
N LEU A 512 -11.10 2.49 25.81
CA LEU A 512 -10.59 2.08 27.11
C LEU A 512 -9.07 2.34 27.27
N THR A 513 -8.36 2.61 26.19
CA THR A 513 -6.89 2.79 26.17
C THR A 513 -6.44 4.05 25.41
N PRO A 514 -7.05 5.23 25.64
CA PRO A 514 -6.83 6.41 24.79
C PRO A 514 -5.38 6.89 24.73
N GLU A 515 -4.60 6.64 25.78
CA GLU A 515 -3.19 7.06 25.90
C GLU A 515 -2.20 6.05 25.30
N TYR A 516 -2.67 4.91 24.77
CA TYR A 516 -1.77 3.91 24.20
C TYR A 516 -1.24 4.41 22.86
N ALA A 517 0.08 4.60 22.81
CA ALA A 517 0.82 4.91 21.60
C ALA A 517 1.90 3.86 21.37
N LEU A 518 1.97 3.36 20.14
CA LEU A 518 3.01 2.45 19.68
C LEU A 518 3.51 2.96 18.32
N GLY A 519 4.73 2.57 17.95
CA GLY A 519 5.19 2.63 16.56
C GLY A 519 5.70 1.27 16.16
N VAL A 520 5.39 0.86 14.93
CA VAL A 520 5.75 -0.46 14.41
C VAL A 520 6.43 -0.36 13.06
N SER A 521 7.35 -1.29 12.83
CA SER A 521 7.95 -1.54 11.53
C SER A 521 8.11 -3.04 11.38
N PHE A 522 7.33 -3.63 10.49
CA PHE A 522 7.32 -5.06 10.21
C PHE A 522 7.75 -5.30 8.77
N GLU A 523 8.67 -6.23 8.59
CA GLU A 523 9.16 -6.59 7.27
C GLU A 523 9.03 -8.09 7.09
N ASN A 524 8.30 -8.50 6.05
CA ASN A 524 8.16 -9.88 5.63
C ASN A 524 7.66 -10.83 6.76
N LEU A 525 6.82 -10.32 7.66
CA LEU A 525 6.18 -11.09 8.73
C LEU A 525 4.75 -11.45 8.34
N THR A 526 4.22 -12.56 8.85
CA THR A 526 2.79 -12.82 8.66
C THR A 526 1.95 -11.83 9.47
N ALA A 527 0.75 -11.49 8.99
CA ALA A 527 -0.18 -10.61 9.72
C ALA A 527 -0.44 -11.14 11.14
N ALA A 528 -0.60 -12.45 11.32
CA ALA A 528 -0.71 -13.08 12.64
C ALA A 528 0.48 -12.75 13.56
N GLN A 529 1.71 -12.84 13.05
CA GLN A 529 2.91 -12.58 13.83
C GLN A 529 3.02 -11.10 14.20
N ALA A 530 2.73 -10.21 13.25
CA ALA A 530 2.73 -8.77 13.46
C ALA A 530 1.69 -8.33 14.51
N ILE A 531 0.44 -8.80 14.37
CA ILE A 531 -0.64 -8.54 15.34
C ILE A 531 -0.23 -9.09 16.71
N ARG A 532 0.31 -10.31 16.79
CA ARG A 532 0.79 -10.88 18.05
C ARG A 532 1.89 -10.02 18.69
N GLU A 533 2.79 -9.44 17.90
CA GLU A 533 3.84 -8.55 18.41
C GLU A 533 3.30 -7.22 18.97
N ILE A 534 2.21 -6.70 18.39
CA ILE A 534 1.48 -5.54 18.93
C ILE A 534 0.76 -5.94 20.22
N VAL A 535 -0.08 -6.98 20.14
CA VAL A 535 -0.88 -7.51 21.26
C VAL A 535 -0.02 -8.03 22.41
N ARG A 536 1.23 -8.43 22.18
CA ARG A 536 2.15 -8.81 23.28
C ARG A 536 2.70 -7.59 24.03
N ARG A 537 2.86 -6.46 23.34
CA ARG A 537 3.38 -5.21 23.94
C ARG A 537 2.28 -4.37 24.57
N CYS A 538 1.04 -4.60 24.17
CA CYS A 538 -0.14 -3.93 24.68
C CYS A 538 -0.99 -4.94 25.47
N LEU A 539 -1.70 -4.53 26.52
CA LEU A 539 -2.54 -5.45 27.28
C LEU A 539 -3.88 -5.69 26.56
N TYR A 540 -3.86 -6.40 25.42
CA TYR A 540 -5.07 -6.79 24.69
C TYR A 540 -5.23 -8.31 24.62
N ASP A 541 -6.48 -8.76 24.60
CA ASP A 541 -6.88 -10.09 24.18
C ASP A 541 -7.53 -9.99 22.80
N LEU A 542 -7.13 -10.83 21.87
CA LEU A 542 -7.69 -10.91 20.52
C LEU A 542 -8.17 -12.34 20.28
N TRP A 543 -9.34 -12.51 19.65
CA TRP A 543 -9.86 -13.83 19.29
C TRP A 543 -10.75 -13.75 18.05
N ILE A 544 -11.08 -14.91 17.51
CA ILE A 544 -11.95 -15.03 16.34
C ILE A 544 -13.25 -15.68 16.78
N ASP A 545 -14.38 -15.10 16.40
CA ASP A 545 -15.71 -15.56 16.78
C ASP A 545 -16.65 -15.44 15.58
N PHE A 546 -17.15 -16.57 15.08
CA PHE A 546 -18.02 -16.64 13.89
C PHE A 546 -17.49 -15.90 12.65
N GLY A 547 -16.18 -15.97 12.39
CA GLY A 547 -15.55 -15.29 11.25
C GLY A 547 -15.23 -13.82 11.50
N GLU A 548 -15.55 -13.28 12.68
CA GLU A 548 -15.19 -11.93 13.08
C GLU A 548 -13.95 -11.94 13.98
N VAL A 549 -13.07 -10.97 13.78
CA VAL A 549 -11.95 -10.67 14.66
C VAL A 549 -12.43 -9.70 15.74
N LYS A 550 -12.30 -10.13 17.00
CA LYS A 550 -12.69 -9.35 18.18
C LYS A 550 -11.46 -9.04 19.03
N ILE A 551 -11.48 -7.86 19.64
CA ILE A 551 -10.41 -7.40 20.53
C ILE A 551 -11.00 -6.89 21.85
N ARG A 552 -10.28 -7.09 22.95
CA ARG A 552 -10.63 -6.60 24.28
C ARG A 552 -9.40 -6.05 24.98
N ALA A 553 -9.53 -4.88 25.59
CA ALA A 553 -8.51 -4.36 26.50
C ALA A 553 -8.53 -5.11 27.84
N TYR A 554 -7.37 -5.58 28.28
CA TYR A 554 -7.17 -6.14 29.60
C TYR A 554 -6.81 -5.01 30.58
N LEU A 555 -7.78 -4.61 31.39
CA LEU A 555 -7.65 -3.51 32.37
C LEU A 555 -7.16 -3.97 33.76
N GLY A 556 -6.76 -5.24 33.90
CA GLY A 556 -6.27 -5.77 35.18
C GLY A 556 -7.34 -6.03 36.23
N GLU A 557 -8.61 -6.19 35.84
CA GLU A 557 -9.66 -6.59 36.77
C GLU A 557 -9.56 -8.10 37.10
N ALA A 558 -9.55 -8.38 38.41
CA ALA A 558 -9.40 -9.68 39.05
C ALA A 558 -10.66 -10.54 39.00
#